data_AF-I4Z0X3-F1
#
_entry.id   AF-I4Z0X3-F1
#
_cell.length_a   1.000
_cell.length_b   1.000
_cell.length_c   1.000
_cell.angle_alpha   90.00
_cell.angle_beta   90.00
_cell.angle_gamma   90.00
#
_symmetry.space_group_name_H-M   'P 1'
#
loop_
_entity.id
_entity.type
_entity.pdbx_description
1 polymer ?
#
loop_
_entity_poly.entity_id
_entity_poly.type
_entity_poly.pdbx_seq_one_letter_code
_entity_poly.pdbx_strand_id
1 'polypeptide(L)'
;MLSFESVEEVCESKSLTLVVHPAIRRAVKGYEESFYIGLRCFLKGETGGLYFLPLESGGYERLQFSRRRSSGGHPILRVDPVAAEGLQRIKGN
;
A
#
# COMPACT_ATOMS: atom_id res chain seq x y z
N MET A 1 16.39 8.09 5.57
CA MET A 1 14.99 8.38 5.22
C MET A 1 14.46 7.14 4.52
N LEU A 2 13.36 6.55 4.99
CA LEU A 2 12.77 5.38 4.33
C LEU A 2 12.26 5.79 2.95
N SER A 3 12.65 5.06 1.92
CA SER A 3 12.08 5.22 0.57
C SER A 3 11.03 4.13 0.34
N PHE A 4 10.28 4.27 -0.75
CA PHE A 4 9.36 3.21 -1.17
C PHE A 4 10.11 1.91 -1.52
N GLU A 5 11.40 1.97 -1.86
CA GLU A 5 12.23 0.79 -2.14
C GLU A 5 12.39 -0.08 -0.88
N SER A 6 12.48 0.53 0.31
CA SER A 6 12.51 -0.22 1.58
C SER A 6 11.23 -1.04 1.82
N VAL A 7 10.10 -0.60 1.25
CA VAL A 7 8.85 -1.36 1.27
C VAL A 7 8.93 -2.56 0.32
N GLU A 8 9.50 -2.36 -0.86
CA GLU A 8 9.73 -3.40 -1.87
C GLU A 8 10.69 -4.49 -1.33
N GLU A 9 11.81 -4.09 -0.74
CA GLU A 9 12.80 -4.99 -0.12
C GLU A 9 12.20 -5.87 0.99
N VAL A 10 11.32 -5.32 1.83
CA VAL A 10 10.63 -6.09 2.88
C VAL A 10 9.67 -7.12 2.28
N CYS A 11 9.01 -6.80 1.17
CA CYS A 11 8.14 -7.75 0.50
C CYS A 11 8.98 -8.86 -0.16
N GLU A 12 10.05 -8.50 -0.86
CA GLU A 12 10.98 -9.43 -1.51
C GLU A 12 11.62 -10.40 -0.50
N SER A 13 12.11 -9.91 0.65
CA SER A 13 12.68 -10.75 1.71
C SER A 13 11.69 -11.77 2.31
N LYS A 14 10.38 -11.56 2.09
CA LYS A 14 9.30 -12.47 2.49
C LYS A 14 8.74 -13.29 1.32
N SER A 15 9.39 -13.24 0.16
CA SER A 15 8.91 -13.83 -1.10
C SER A 15 7.49 -13.38 -1.47
N LEU A 16 7.11 -12.16 -1.09
CA LEU A 16 5.83 -11.52 -1.40
C LEU A 16 6.00 -10.58 -2.59
N THR A 17 5.15 -10.71 -3.60
CA THR A 17 5.07 -9.71 -4.66
C THR A 17 4.20 -8.54 -4.21
N LEU A 18 4.79 -7.33 -4.12
CA LEU A 18 4.03 -6.11 -3.89
C LEU A 18 3.34 -5.67 -5.18
N VAL A 19 2.02 -5.52 -5.14
CA VAL A 19 1.22 -5.00 -6.25
C VAL A 19 0.56 -3.70 -5.82
N VAL A 20 1.02 -2.61 -6.40
CA VAL A 20 0.55 -1.25 -6.13
C VAL A 20 0.25 -0.56 -7.46
N HIS A 21 -0.86 0.16 -7.55
CA HIS A 21 -1.14 0.97 -8.73
C HIS A 21 -0.17 2.17 -8.79
N PRO A 22 0.37 2.58 -9.96
CA PRO A 22 1.35 3.67 -10.06
C PRO A 22 0.91 4.99 -9.43
N ALA A 23 -0.37 5.35 -9.56
CA ALA A 23 -0.95 6.53 -8.90
C ALA A 23 -0.84 6.46 -7.36
N ILE A 24 -1.06 5.29 -6.75
CA ILE A 24 -0.89 5.09 -5.30
C ILE A 24 0.59 5.21 -4.94
N ARG A 25 1.49 4.60 -5.72
CA ARG A 25 2.94 4.73 -5.50
C ARG A 25 3.40 6.18 -5.48
N ARG A 26 2.89 7.00 -6.41
CA ARG A 26 3.20 8.43 -6.46
C ARG A 26 2.64 9.17 -5.26
N ALA A 27 1.37 8.93 -4.92
CA ALA A 27 0.72 9.63 -3.82
C ALA A 27 1.29 9.27 -2.43
N VAL A 28 1.91 8.09 -2.28
CA VAL A 28 2.62 7.71 -1.05
C VAL A 28 3.95 8.48 -0.87
N LYS A 29 4.47 9.17 -1.89
CA LYS A 29 5.70 9.95 -1.75
C LYS A 29 5.55 11.04 -0.69
N GLY A 30 6.53 11.15 0.21
CA GLY A 30 6.48 12.01 1.39
C GLY A 30 5.80 11.36 2.61
N TYR A 31 5.19 10.19 2.44
CA TYR A 31 4.53 9.42 3.50
C TYR A 31 5.09 8.00 3.65
N GLU A 32 6.25 7.71 3.03
CA GLU A 32 6.82 6.36 2.92
C GLU A 32 7.03 5.69 4.27
N GLU A 33 7.50 6.42 5.27
CA GLU A 33 7.71 5.88 6.62
C GLU A 33 6.39 5.41 7.26
N SER A 34 5.34 6.25 7.21
CA SER A 34 4.02 5.89 7.74
C SER A 34 3.41 4.70 7.01
N PHE A 35 3.58 4.64 5.69
CA PHE A 35 3.12 3.55 4.85
C PHE A 35 3.87 2.25 5.20
N TYR A 36 5.19 2.34 5.36
CA TYR A 36 6.05 1.23 5.76
C TYR A 36 5.65 0.67 7.12
N ILE A 37 5.40 1.52 8.11
CA ILE A 37 4.93 1.08 9.44
C ILE A 37 3.60 0.33 9.32
N GLY A 38 2.61 0.90 8.62
CA GLY A 38 1.31 0.26 8.42
C GLY A 38 1.43 -1.11 7.76
N LEU A 39 2.28 -1.22 6.73
CA LEU A 39 2.56 -2.48 6.04
C LEU A 39 3.23 -3.50 6.96
N ARG A 40 4.21 -3.10 7.77
CA ARG A 40 4.90 -3.99 8.72
C ARG A 40 3.93 -4.54 9.76
N CYS A 41 3.06 -3.70 10.31
CA CYS A 41 2.02 -4.13 11.25
C CYS A 41 1.03 -5.11 10.60
N PHE A 42 0.58 -4.83 9.37
CA PHE A 42 -0.27 -5.76 8.63
C PHE A 42 0.44 -7.10 8.37
N LEU A 43 1.71 -7.08 7.98
CA LEU A 43 2.48 -8.30 7.72
C LEU A 43 2.71 -9.15 8.98
N LYS A 44 2.69 -8.55 10.16
CA LYS A 44 2.74 -9.26 11.45
C LYS A 44 1.38 -9.72 11.96
N GLY A 45 0.28 -9.33 11.29
CA GLY A 45 -1.08 -9.63 11.75
C GLY A 45 -1.54 -8.73 12.90
N GLU A 46 -0.87 -7.60 13.14
CA GLU A 46 -1.19 -6.65 14.22
C GLU A 46 -2.36 -5.73 13.83
N THR A 47 -2.67 -5.60 12.53
CA THR A 47 -3.74 -4.74 12.02
C THR A 47 -4.54 -5.42 10.92
N GLY A 48 -5.75 -4.92 10.70
CA GLY A 48 -6.60 -5.31 9.57
C GLY A 48 -6.12 -4.78 8.21
N GLY A 49 -5.00 -4.05 8.14
CA GLY A 49 -4.40 -3.58 6.89
C GLY A 49 -4.94 -2.27 6.32
N LEU A 50 -5.73 -1.50 7.08
CA LEU A 50 -6.16 -0.17 6.66
C LEU A 50 -5.03 0.84 6.80
N TYR A 51 -4.85 1.68 5.77
CA TYR A 51 -3.95 2.81 5.76
C TYR A 51 -4.68 4.06 5.25
N PHE A 52 -4.47 5.19 5.90
CA PHE A 52 -5.11 6.46 5.58
C PHE A 52 -4.09 7.33 4.83
N LEU A 53 -4.21 7.39 3.50
CA LEU A 53 -3.33 8.16 2.64
C LEU A 53 -3.81 9.62 2.59
N PRO A 54 -3.01 10.60 3.05
CA PRO A 54 -3.37 12.01 2.92
C PRO A 54 -3.46 12.42 1.44
N LEU A 55 -4.43 13.29 1.12
CA LEU A 55 -4.59 13.86 -0.22
C LEU A 55 -4.19 15.35 -0.21
N GLU A 56 -3.59 15.83 -1.29
CA GLU A 56 -3.15 17.23 -1.40
C GLU A 56 -4.34 18.22 -1.34
N SER A 57 -5.49 17.84 -1.90
CA SER A 57 -6.75 18.60 -1.79
C SER A 57 -7.36 18.63 -0.37
N GLY A 58 -6.73 17.95 0.59
CA GLY A 58 -7.22 17.81 1.95
C GLY A 58 -7.98 16.50 2.18
N GLY A 59 -8.00 16.04 3.43
CA GLY A 59 -8.58 14.76 3.82
C GLY A 59 -7.68 13.57 3.53
N TYR A 60 -8.27 12.39 3.42
CA TYR A 60 -7.55 11.14 3.19
C TYR A 60 -8.35 10.18 2.32
N GLU A 61 -7.63 9.34 1.57
CA GLU A 61 -8.18 8.14 0.94
C GLU A 61 -7.84 6.91 1.78
N ARG A 62 -8.76 5.95 1.84
CA ARG A 62 -8.53 4.72 2.60
C ARG A 62 -7.98 3.66 1.67
N LEU A 63 -6.77 3.21 1.95
CA LEU A 63 -6.14 2.08 1.29
C LEU A 63 -6.26 0.82 2.15
N GLN A 64 -6.35 -0.33 1.50
CA GLN A 64 -6.39 -1.63 2.13
C GLN A 64 -5.21 -2.47 1.64
N PHE A 65 -4.38 -2.91 2.57
CA PHE A 65 -3.43 -3.98 2.36
C PHE A 65 -4.17 -5.32 2.38
N SER A 66 -3.98 -6.14 1.35
CA SER A 66 -4.61 -7.44 1.27
C SER A 66 -3.62 -8.51 0.82
N ARG A 67 -3.68 -9.68 1.45
CA ARG A 67 -2.95 -10.85 0.99
C ARG A 67 -3.78 -11.58 -0.05
N ARG A 68 -3.16 -11.92 -1.16
CA ARG A 68 -3.74 -12.70 -2.26
C ARG A 68 -2.76 -13.80 -2.66
N ARG A 69 -3.22 -14.73 -3.49
CA ARG A 69 -2.36 -15.67 -4.20
C ARG A 69 -2.62 -15.50 -5.70
N SER A 70 -1.58 -15.53 -6.51
CA SER A 70 -1.72 -15.62 -7.96
C SER A 70 -2.31 -16.98 -8.36
N SER A 71 -2.71 -17.13 -9.62
CA SER A 71 -3.12 -18.43 -10.18
C SER A 71 -2.03 -19.51 -10.05
N GLY A 72 -0.75 -19.10 -10.09
CA GLY A 72 0.40 -19.99 -9.85
C GLY A 72 0.74 -20.21 -8.37
N GLY A 73 -0.05 -19.69 -7.42
CA GLY A 73 0.16 -19.89 -5.98
C GLY A 73 1.15 -18.94 -5.31
N HIS A 74 1.75 -18.01 -6.07
CA HIS A 74 2.68 -17.01 -5.54
C HIS A 74 1.95 -16.02 -4.62
N PRO A 75 2.47 -15.73 -3.43
CA PRO A 75 1.82 -14.82 -2.50
C PRO A 75 2.00 -13.37 -2.94
N ILE A 76 0.91 -12.62 -2.89
CA ILE A 76 0.84 -11.22 -3.32
C ILE A 76 0.39 -10.38 -2.13
N LEU A 77 1.09 -9.26 -1.91
CA LEU A 77 0.59 -8.16 -1.11
C LEU A 77 0.04 -7.10 -2.04
N ARG A 78 -1.27 -6.89 -2.03
CA ARG A 78 -1.94 -5.91 -2.89
C ARG A 78 -2.42 -4.72 -2.09
N VAL A 79 -2.28 -3.54 -2.66
CA VAL A 79 -2.75 -2.28 -2.07
C VAL A 79 -3.75 -1.64 -3.03
N ASP A 80 -5.00 -1.55 -2.61
CA ASP A 80 -6.07 -0.92 -3.36
C ASP A 80 -6.83 0.06 -2.47
N PRO A 81 -7.50 1.07 -3.04
CA PRO A 81 -8.48 1.85 -2.30
C PRO A 81 -9.65 0.98 -1.84
N VAL A 82 -10.20 1.29 -0.67
CA VAL A 82 -11.37 0.59 -0.13
C VAL A 82 -12.61 0.88 -0.98
N ALA A 83 -12.78 2.13 -1.43
CA ALA A 83 -13.88 2.56 -2.26
C ALA A 83 -13.52 2.49 -3.76
N ALA A 84 -14.50 2.19 -4.61
CA ALA A 84 -14.29 2.04 -6.06
C ALA A 84 -13.78 3.33 -6.71
N GLU A 85 -14.26 4.47 -6.24
CA GLU A 85 -13.87 5.80 -6.68
C GLU A 85 -12.52 6.27 -6.11
N GLY A 86 -11.97 5.58 -5.11
CA GLY A 86 -10.76 6.04 -4.41
C GLY A 86 -9.55 6.16 -5.34
N LEU A 87 -9.44 5.28 -6.34
CA LEU A 87 -8.35 5.38 -7.32
C LEU A 87 -8.48 6.62 -8.21
N GLN A 88 -9.71 7.03 -8.54
CA GLN A 88 -9.95 8.25 -9.31
C GLN A 88 -9.59 9.48 -8.49
N ARG A 89 -9.93 9.49 -7.19
CA ARG A 89 -9.54 10.57 -6.27
C ARG A 89 -8.03 10.69 -6.14
N ILE A 90 -7.32 9.58 -6.02
CA ILE A 90 -5.85 9.56 -5.97
C ILE A 90 -5.23 10.02 -7.30
N LYS A 91 -5.88 9.78 -8.45
CA LYS A 91 -5.39 10.21 -9.77
C LYS A 91 -5.65 11.69 -10.06
N GLY A 92 -6.71 12.25 -9.47
CA GLY A 92 -7.10 13.65 -9.64
C GLY A 92 -6.39 14.62 -8.68
N ASN A 93 -5.64 14.06 -7.71
CA ASN A 93 -4.61 14.77 -6.96
C ASN A 93 -3.26 14.50 -7.63
#